data_AF-A0A382BIJ0-F1
#
_entry.id   AF-A0A382BIJ0-F1
#
_cell.length_a   1.000
_cell.length_b   1.000
_cell.length_c   1.000
_cell.angle_alpha   90.00
_cell.angle_beta   90.00
_cell.angle_gamma   90.00
#
_symmetry.space_group_name_H-M   'P 1'
#
loop_
_entity.id
_entity.type
_entity.pdbx_description
1 polymer ?
#
loop_
_entity_poly.entity_id
_entity_poly.type
_entity_poly.pdbx_seq_one_letter_code
_entity_poly.pdbx_strand_id
1 'polypeptide(L)'
;MKIKLYNTFSGKKEDFEPINANRVSMYVCGPTVYSSPHIGNARGPVIFDVLAKLLRMNYELTYVRNITDLDDKIYQAARDEETGIDTITQRYTDIYQEDIKALGVHEPDVEPRATAHVAQMIEMITKLLSTDHAYVKDEHVLFSVDSFPAYGQLSNRKQEDLISGSRVEIATYKNNPNDFVLWKPSTSDLPGWESPWGFGRPGWHLECSTMAKSYLGETIDIHGGGSDLIFPHHENELAQSMCSHLGKNFCNYWVHHGLVDFKKTKMSKSEGNILLVRDLLSHSSGETIRLALLSTQYRQLINWSDDLLTESKKKLDRLYRALQSCPDNDLEGKPSEKVLKALCDDLNTPMA
;
A
#
# COMPACT_ATOMS: atom_id res chain seq x y z
N MET A 1 -13.52 -20.56 -11.27
CA MET A 1 -13.54 -20.99 -9.85
C MET A 1 -13.90 -19.77 -9.02
N LYS A 2 -14.69 -19.91 -7.93
CA LYS A 2 -15.05 -18.75 -7.10
C LYS A 2 -13.82 -18.32 -6.27
N ILE A 3 -13.38 -17.07 -6.42
CA ILE A 3 -12.30 -16.50 -5.64
C ILE A 3 -12.86 -16.14 -4.25
N LYS A 4 -12.11 -16.45 -3.20
CA LYS A 4 -12.34 -16.01 -1.84
C LYS A 4 -11.18 -15.13 -1.40
N LEU A 5 -11.47 -14.04 -0.69
CA LEU A 5 -10.47 -13.15 -0.10
C LEU A 5 -10.82 -12.90 1.36
N TYR A 6 -9.81 -12.86 2.22
CA TYR A 6 -9.99 -12.37 3.58
C TYR A 6 -10.18 -10.86 3.54
N ASN A 7 -11.35 -10.42 3.99
CA ASN A 7 -11.70 -9.01 4.08
C ASN A 7 -11.37 -8.50 5.48
N THR A 8 -10.39 -7.60 5.60
CA THR A 8 -10.00 -7.03 6.89
C THR A 8 -11.16 -6.35 7.60
N PHE A 9 -12.05 -5.70 6.85
CA PHE A 9 -13.20 -4.99 7.42
C PHE A 9 -14.19 -5.91 8.13
N SER A 10 -14.42 -7.13 7.60
CA SER A 10 -15.36 -8.09 8.20
C SER A 10 -14.68 -9.16 9.07
N GLY A 11 -13.35 -9.27 9.00
CA GLY A 11 -12.57 -10.22 9.79
C GLY A 11 -12.71 -11.69 9.34
N LYS A 12 -13.16 -11.95 8.11
CA LYS A 12 -13.38 -13.32 7.59
C LYS A 12 -13.06 -13.44 6.11
N LYS A 13 -12.89 -14.69 5.65
CA LYS A 13 -12.86 -15.00 4.21
C LYS A 13 -14.26 -14.87 3.63
N GLU A 14 -14.36 -14.10 2.56
CA GLU A 14 -15.59 -13.84 1.84
C GLU A 14 -15.44 -14.28 0.40
N ASP A 15 -16.55 -14.67 -0.21
CA ASP A 15 -16.59 -14.82 -1.65
C ASP A 15 -16.38 -13.45 -2.30
N PHE A 16 -15.48 -13.38 -3.28
CA PHE A 16 -15.22 -12.17 -4.03
C PHE A 16 -16.30 -11.96 -5.09
N GLU A 17 -17.03 -10.86 -4.98
CA GLU A 17 -18.10 -10.45 -5.86
C GLU A 17 -17.85 -9.01 -6.29
N PRO A 18 -17.46 -8.75 -7.55
CA PRO A 18 -17.15 -7.40 -7.99
C PRO A 18 -18.41 -6.54 -8.12
N ILE A 19 -18.25 -5.23 -7.94
CA ILE A 19 -19.28 -4.20 -8.14
C ILE A 19 -19.86 -4.30 -9.55
N ASN A 20 -18.99 -4.54 -10.54
CA ASN A 20 -19.37 -4.83 -11.92
C ASN A 20 -18.98 -6.27 -12.27
N ALA A 21 -19.93 -7.07 -12.75
CA ALA A 21 -19.75 -8.50 -13.01
C ALA A 21 -18.50 -8.87 -13.84
N ASN A 22 -18.04 -7.98 -14.73
CA ASN A 22 -16.92 -8.25 -15.63
C ASN A 22 -15.66 -7.41 -15.35
N ARG A 23 -15.74 -6.41 -14.46
CA ARG A 23 -14.66 -5.44 -14.23
C ARG A 23 -14.33 -5.33 -12.76
N VAL A 24 -13.04 -5.32 -12.45
CA VAL A 24 -12.51 -5.16 -11.09
C VAL A 24 -11.66 -3.91 -11.02
N SER A 25 -11.90 -3.10 -9.99
CA SER A 25 -11.12 -1.94 -9.60
C SER A 25 -10.26 -2.27 -8.37
N MET A 26 -8.94 -2.19 -8.51
CA MET A 26 -8.01 -2.49 -7.43
C MET A 26 -7.05 -1.33 -7.22
N TYR A 27 -7.03 -0.78 -6.00
CA TYR A 27 -6.05 0.19 -5.56
C TYR A 27 -5.10 -0.45 -4.54
N VAL A 28 -3.80 -0.21 -4.65
CA VAL A 28 -2.82 -0.64 -3.65
C VAL A 28 -1.92 0.52 -3.29
N CYS A 29 -1.77 0.83 -2.00
CA CYS A 29 -0.84 1.85 -1.53
C CYS A 29 0.60 1.48 -1.92
N GLY A 30 1.27 2.39 -2.61
CA GLY A 30 2.65 2.21 -3.06
C GLY A 30 3.70 2.82 -2.13
N PRO A 31 4.96 2.94 -2.61
CA PRO A 31 6.08 3.37 -1.79
C PRO A 31 6.15 4.89 -1.61
N THR A 32 6.76 5.30 -0.49
CA THR A 32 7.35 6.64 -0.37
C THR A 32 8.78 6.62 -0.88
N VAL A 33 9.07 7.41 -1.92
CA VAL A 33 10.33 7.34 -2.68
C VAL A 33 11.42 8.29 -2.15
N TYR A 34 11.91 8.01 -0.94
CA TYR A 34 13.03 8.74 -0.31
C TYR A 34 14.30 7.90 -0.12
N SER A 35 14.23 6.58 -0.34
CA SER A 35 15.36 5.66 -0.22
C SER A 35 15.14 4.41 -1.07
N SER A 36 16.18 3.60 -1.25
CA SER A 36 16.07 2.28 -1.89
C SER A 36 15.08 1.38 -1.15
N PRO A 37 14.31 0.53 -1.86
CA PRO A 37 13.33 -0.34 -1.22
C PRO A 37 14.01 -1.46 -0.43
N HIS A 38 13.43 -1.75 0.72
CA HIS A 38 13.79 -2.93 1.50
C HIS A 38 12.84 -4.09 1.21
N ILE A 39 13.22 -5.30 1.66
CA ILE A 39 12.47 -6.52 1.39
C ILE A 39 11.00 -6.47 1.85
N GLY A 40 10.72 -5.68 2.89
CA GLY A 40 9.36 -5.37 3.34
C GLY A 40 8.55 -4.59 2.30
N ASN A 41 9.14 -3.60 1.61
CA ASN A 41 8.47 -2.86 0.52
C ASN A 41 8.22 -3.75 -0.69
N ALA A 42 9.04 -4.78 -0.92
CA ALA A 42 8.88 -5.71 -2.04
C ALA A 42 7.75 -6.73 -1.83
N ARG A 43 7.39 -7.02 -0.57
CA ARG A 43 6.38 -8.03 -0.25
C ARG A 43 5.02 -7.71 -0.85
N GLY A 44 4.53 -6.48 -0.67
CA GLY A 44 3.24 -6.03 -1.20
C GLY A 44 3.14 -6.21 -2.72
N PRO A 45 4.02 -5.59 -3.52
CA PRO A 45 4.04 -5.75 -4.97
C PRO A 45 4.06 -7.22 -5.44
N VAL A 46 4.82 -8.10 -4.78
CA VAL A 46 4.85 -9.53 -5.13
C VAL A 46 3.50 -10.21 -4.89
N ILE A 47 2.84 -9.91 -3.77
CA ILE A 47 1.52 -10.49 -3.44
C ILE A 47 0.44 -9.96 -4.37
N PHE A 48 0.39 -8.65 -4.58
CA PHE A 48 -0.63 -8.03 -5.41
C PHE A 48 -0.44 -8.31 -6.90
N ASP A 49 0.78 -8.64 -7.36
CA ASP A 49 1.00 -9.19 -8.71
C ASP A 49 0.37 -10.58 -8.88
N VAL A 50 0.46 -11.45 -7.86
CA VAL A 50 -0.24 -12.76 -7.89
C VAL A 50 -1.75 -12.56 -7.90
N LEU A 51 -2.27 -11.65 -7.07
CA LEU A 51 -3.70 -11.32 -7.06
C LEU A 51 -4.16 -10.73 -8.39
N ALA A 52 -3.42 -9.77 -8.95
CA ALA A 52 -3.73 -9.15 -10.23
C ALA A 52 -3.78 -10.19 -11.36
N LYS A 53 -2.81 -11.11 -11.40
CA LYS A 53 -2.81 -12.22 -12.36
C LYS A 53 -4.04 -13.12 -12.20
N LEU A 54 -4.38 -13.51 -10.96
CA LEU A 54 -5.57 -14.33 -10.70
C LEU A 54 -6.87 -13.62 -11.10
N LEU A 55 -6.99 -12.31 -10.83
CA LEU A 55 -8.14 -11.51 -11.22
C LEU A 55 -8.24 -11.37 -12.74
N ARG A 56 -7.14 -11.07 -13.43
CA ARG A 56 -7.08 -10.95 -14.90
C ARG A 56 -7.43 -12.25 -15.64
N MET A 57 -7.36 -13.41 -14.98
CA MET A 57 -7.85 -14.67 -15.55
C MET A 57 -9.38 -14.76 -15.60
N ASN A 58 -10.10 -13.93 -14.82
CA ASN A 58 -11.56 -14.01 -14.66
C ASN A 58 -12.28 -12.69 -14.98
N TYR A 59 -11.58 -11.54 -14.95
CA TYR A 59 -12.16 -10.20 -15.06
C TYR A 59 -11.26 -9.24 -15.87
N GLU A 60 -11.85 -8.16 -16.37
CA GLU A 60 -11.13 -6.95 -16.79
C GLU A 60 -10.65 -6.20 -15.54
N LEU A 61 -9.34 -6.13 -15.30
CA LEU A 61 -8.78 -5.46 -14.13
C LEU A 61 -8.26 -4.07 -14.48
N THR A 62 -8.58 -3.07 -13.66
CA THR A 62 -7.82 -1.82 -13.56
C THR A 62 -7.10 -1.80 -12.22
N TYR A 63 -5.79 -2.00 -12.26
CA TYR A 63 -4.89 -1.99 -11.10
C TYR A 63 -4.14 -0.65 -11.00
N VAL A 64 -4.40 0.10 -9.92
CA VAL A 64 -3.73 1.36 -9.62
C VAL A 64 -2.82 1.19 -8.40
N ARG A 65 -1.59 1.69 -8.47
CA ARG A 65 -0.68 1.79 -7.32
C ARG A 65 0.03 3.12 -7.35
N ASN A 66 -0.09 3.94 -6.31
CA ASN A 66 0.54 5.27 -6.32
C ASN A 66 2.05 5.23 -6.06
N ILE A 67 2.69 6.37 -6.31
CA ILE A 67 4.00 6.74 -5.76
C ILE A 67 3.77 7.94 -4.85
N THR A 68 4.15 7.81 -3.58
CA THR A 68 4.15 8.93 -2.63
C THR A 68 5.44 9.73 -2.83
N ASP A 69 5.33 10.85 -3.52
CA ASP A 69 6.41 11.81 -3.77
C ASP A 69 6.28 13.10 -2.94
N LEU A 70 5.43 13.07 -1.90
CA LEU A 70 5.22 14.14 -0.91
C LEU A 70 5.29 13.59 0.52
N ASP A 71 6.46 13.67 1.16
CA ASP A 71 6.63 13.20 2.54
C ASP A 71 7.81 13.90 3.22
N ASP A 72 7.73 14.06 4.55
CA ASP A 72 8.79 14.70 5.34
C ASP A 72 10.14 13.98 5.22
N LYS A 73 10.14 12.66 4.99
CA LYS A 73 11.36 11.87 4.74
C LYS A 73 12.02 12.20 3.41
N ILE A 74 11.24 12.52 2.37
CA ILE A 74 11.77 12.95 1.08
C ILE A 74 12.49 14.29 1.25
N TYR A 75 11.88 15.21 1.98
CA TYR A 75 12.45 16.54 2.20
C TYR A 75 13.71 16.47 3.06
N GLN A 76 13.73 15.57 4.04
CA GLN A 76 14.93 15.30 4.81
C GLN A 76 16.04 14.72 3.94
N ALA A 77 15.74 13.70 3.11
CA ALA A 77 16.73 13.12 2.20
C ALA A 77 17.28 14.15 1.19
N ALA A 78 16.43 15.02 0.66
CA ALA A 78 16.85 16.12 -0.22
C ALA A 78 17.81 17.10 0.48
N ARG A 79 17.54 17.44 1.74
CA ARG A 79 18.45 18.27 2.55
C ARG A 79 19.77 17.56 2.86
N ASP A 80 19.71 16.31 3.28
CA ASP A 80 20.88 15.52 3.66
C ASP A 80 21.84 15.30 2.48
N GLU A 81 21.30 15.16 1.27
CA GLU A 81 22.07 15.00 0.03
C GLU A 81 22.34 16.32 -0.72
N GLU A 82 21.93 17.46 -0.16
CA GLU A 82 22.06 18.79 -0.78
C GLU A 82 21.57 18.82 -2.25
N THR A 83 20.42 18.18 -2.51
CA THR A 83 19.84 18.04 -3.86
C THR A 83 18.35 18.35 -3.91
N GLY A 84 17.80 18.44 -5.12
CA GLY A 84 16.38 18.73 -5.33
C GLY A 84 15.47 17.56 -4.95
N ILE A 85 14.26 17.89 -4.49
CA ILE A 85 13.20 16.90 -4.17
C ILE A 85 12.84 16.07 -5.40
N ASP A 86 12.74 16.69 -6.58
CA ASP A 86 12.48 15.98 -7.83
C ASP A 86 13.61 15.00 -8.16
N THR A 87 14.86 15.35 -7.85
CA THR A 87 16.01 14.46 -8.04
C THR A 87 15.95 13.25 -7.10
N ILE A 88 15.54 13.44 -5.84
CA ILE A 88 15.35 12.34 -4.87
C ILE A 88 14.23 11.43 -5.32
N THR A 89 13.05 12.00 -5.58
CA THR A 89 11.84 11.23 -5.90
C THR A 89 11.97 10.50 -7.21
N GLN A 90 12.55 11.12 -8.25
CA GLN A 90 12.77 10.46 -9.54
C GLN A 90 13.74 9.28 -9.39
N ARG A 91 14.90 9.51 -8.78
CA ARG A 91 15.92 8.47 -8.57
C ARG A 91 15.38 7.28 -7.80
N TYR A 92 14.67 7.52 -6.69
CA TYR A 92 14.14 6.41 -5.88
C TYR A 92 12.89 5.76 -6.48
N THR A 93 12.15 6.46 -7.35
CA THR A 93 11.12 5.84 -8.20
C THR A 93 11.76 4.86 -9.18
N ASP A 94 12.79 5.29 -9.92
CA ASP A 94 13.47 4.46 -10.92
C ASP A 94 14.09 3.22 -10.26
N ILE A 95 14.77 3.41 -9.13
CA ILE A 95 15.31 2.34 -8.29
C ILE A 95 14.21 1.38 -7.83
N TYR A 96 13.09 1.89 -7.35
CA TYR A 96 11.99 1.05 -6.89
C TYR A 96 11.43 0.21 -8.03
N GLN A 97 11.19 0.81 -9.20
CA GLN A 97 10.67 0.12 -10.36
C GLN A 97 11.65 -0.95 -10.87
N GLU A 98 12.94 -0.64 -10.93
CA GLU A 98 13.99 -1.60 -11.32
C GLU A 98 14.05 -2.79 -10.36
N ASP A 99 14.16 -2.52 -9.05
CA ASP A 99 14.28 -3.56 -8.02
C ASP A 99 13.03 -4.46 -8.01
N ILE A 100 11.83 -3.88 -8.12
CA ILE A 100 10.56 -4.65 -8.14
C ILE A 100 10.40 -5.45 -9.43
N LYS A 101 10.77 -4.88 -10.58
CA LYS A 101 10.77 -5.59 -11.87
C LYS A 101 11.73 -6.77 -11.86
N ALA A 102 12.90 -6.64 -11.23
CA ALA A 102 13.86 -7.72 -11.07
C ALA A 102 13.26 -8.92 -10.30
N LEU A 103 12.25 -8.71 -9.46
CA LEU A 103 11.48 -9.77 -8.78
C LEU A 103 10.34 -10.37 -9.62
N GLY A 104 10.27 -10.05 -10.92
CA GLY A 104 9.23 -10.56 -11.83
C GLY A 104 7.83 -10.01 -11.57
N VAL A 105 7.73 -8.87 -10.90
CA VAL A 105 6.47 -8.15 -10.67
C VAL A 105 6.12 -7.31 -11.90
N HIS A 106 4.86 -7.37 -12.35
CA HIS A 106 4.38 -6.53 -13.44
C HIS A 106 4.03 -5.13 -12.93
N GLU A 107 4.13 -4.16 -13.83
CA GLU A 107 3.68 -2.79 -13.57
C GLU A 107 2.16 -2.76 -13.33
N PRO A 108 1.67 -1.85 -12.47
CA PRO A 108 0.25 -1.55 -12.37
C PRO A 108 -0.25 -0.97 -13.70
N ASP A 109 -1.57 -0.99 -13.92
CA ASP A 109 -2.18 -0.36 -15.10
C ASP A 109 -2.07 1.18 -15.03
N VAL A 110 -2.02 1.74 -13.81
CA VAL A 110 -1.79 3.17 -13.56
C VAL A 110 -0.90 3.35 -12.33
N GLU A 111 0.11 4.22 -12.44
CA GLU A 111 1.02 4.58 -11.34
C GLU A 111 1.03 6.09 -11.06
N PRO A 112 0.00 6.63 -10.37
CA PRO A 112 -0.11 8.07 -10.15
C PRO A 112 0.84 8.59 -9.07
N ARG A 113 1.29 9.84 -9.23
CA ARG A 113 2.10 10.56 -8.24
C ARG A 113 1.23 11.50 -7.39
N ALA A 114 1.53 11.62 -6.10
CA ALA A 114 0.79 12.49 -5.18
C ALA A 114 0.87 13.97 -5.59
N THR A 115 2.04 14.46 -6.01
CA THR A 115 2.25 15.82 -6.52
C THR A 115 1.28 16.21 -7.65
N ALA A 116 0.91 15.26 -8.50
CA ALA A 116 0.01 15.50 -9.64
C ALA A 116 -1.47 15.62 -9.25
N HIS A 117 -1.83 15.34 -7.99
CA HIS A 117 -3.23 15.27 -7.52
C HIS A 117 -3.56 16.29 -6.43
N VAL A 118 -2.69 17.30 -6.19
CA VAL A 118 -2.91 18.29 -5.13
C VAL A 118 -4.19 19.10 -5.34
N ALA A 119 -4.59 19.37 -6.59
CA ALA A 119 -5.85 20.05 -6.88
C ALA A 119 -7.06 19.24 -6.37
N GLN A 120 -7.09 17.93 -6.64
CA GLN A 120 -8.13 17.02 -6.18
C GLN A 120 -8.14 16.87 -4.65
N MET A 121 -6.96 16.96 -4.01
CA MET A 121 -6.84 17.03 -2.56
C MET A 121 -7.49 18.29 -1.99
N ILE A 122 -7.24 19.46 -2.57
CA ILE A 122 -7.89 20.72 -2.18
C ILE A 122 -9.42 20.62 -2.39
N GLU A 123 -9.89 20.02 -3.47
CA GLU A 123 -11.31 19.79 -3.72
C GLU A 123 -11.95 18.91 -2.64
N MET A 124 -11.31 17.78 -2.29
CA MET A 124 -11.81 16.88 -1.24
C MET A 124 -11.85 17.58 0.13
N ILE A 125 -10.82 18.35 0.48
CA ILE A 125 -10.81 19.14 1.72
C ILE A 125 -11.96 20.16 1.73
N THR A 126 -12.16 20.87 0.62
CA THR A 126 -13.26 21.83 0.48
C THR A 126 -14.61 21.16 0.72
N LYS A 127 -14.78 19.94 0.17
CA LYS A 127 -15.98 19.14 0.40
C LYS A 127 -16.16 18.77 1.86
N LEU A 128 -15.11 18.26 2.51
CA LEU A 128 -15.14 17.87 3.94
C LEU A 128 -15.47 19.04 4.86
N LEU A 129 -14.93 20.23 4.58
CA LEU A 129 -15.26 21.46 5.30
C LEU A 129 -16.73 21.85 5.10
N SER A 130 -17.24 21.77 3.87
CA SER A 130 -18.64 22.13 3.57
C SER A 130 -19.68 21.18 4.19
N THR A 131 -19.24 20.02 4.68
CA THR A 131 -20.07 18.98 5.30
C THR A 131 -19.71 18.75 6.77
N ASP A 132 -19.05 19.72 7.42
CA ASP A 132 -18.70 19.68 8.85
C ASP A 132 -17.87 18.45 9.29
N HIS A 133 -17.11 17.86 8.36
CA HIS A 133 -16.19 16.74 8.62
C HIS A 133 -14.74 17.19 8.78
N ALA A 134 -14.46 18.47 8.52
CA ALA A 134 -13.16 19.07 8.72
C ALA A 134 -13.31 20.47 9.33
N TYR A 135 -12.22 20.99 9.91
CA TYR A 135 -12.16 22.35 10.43
C TYR A 135 -10.77 22.97 10.22
N VAL A 136 -10.72 24.30 10.24
CA VAL A 136 -9.48 25.07 10.14
C VAL A 136 -9.04 25.52 11.52
N LYS A 137 -7.76 25.36 11.87
CA LYS A 137 -7.17 25.88 13.12
C LYS A 137 -5.67 26.11 12.92
N ASP A 138 -5.18 27.30 13.31
CA ASP A 138 -3.77 27.69 13.17
C ASP A 138 -3.20 27.39 11.77
N GLU A 139 -3.95 27.78 10.71
CA GLU A 139 -3.62 27.55 9.30
C GLU A 139 -3.56 26.07 8.85
N HIS A 140 -3.85 25.13 9.75
CA HIS A 140 -4.04 23.72 9.41
C HIS A 140 -5.50 23.47 9.04
N VAL A 141 -5.73 22.51 8.16
CA VAL A 141 -7.04 21.88 7.98
C VAL A 141 -6.99 20.47 8.52
N LEU A 142 -7.90 20.14 9.44
CA LEU A 142 -7.96 18.87 10.14
C LEU A 142 -9.25 18.15 9.86
N PHE A 143 -9.19 16.83 9.72
CA PHE A 143 -10.37 15.98 9.76
C PHE A 143 -10.83 15.83 11.21
N SER A 144 -12.12 16.03 11.45
CA SER A 144 -12.73 15.81 12.76
C SER A 144 -13.15 14.35 12.89
N VAL A 145 -12.42 13.56 13.68
CA VAL A 145 -12.72 12.13 13.87
C VAL A 145 -14.11 11.92 14.48
N ASP A 146 -14.53 12.80 15.40
CA ASP A 146 -15.83 12.72 16.06
C ASP A 146 -17.00 12.92 15.09
N SER A 147 -16.77 13.54 13.93
CA SER A 147 -17.78 13.72 12.88
C SER A 147 -18.08 12.43 12.10
N PHE A 148 -17.28 11.38 12.28
CA PHE A 148 -17.44 10.09 11.61
C PHE A 148 -17.62 8.95 12.62
N PRO A 149 -18.88 8.60 12.99
CA PRO A 149 -19.15 7.62 14.05
C PRO A 149 -18.59 6.21 13.82
N ALA A 150 -18.27 5.86 12.56
CA ALA A 150 -17.70 4.55 12.20
C ALA A 150 -16.17 4.53 12.25
N TYR A 151 -15.51 5.60 12.68
CA TYR A 151 -14.04 5.66 12.75
C TYR A 151 -13.48 4.60 13.70
N GLY A 152 -12.53 3.80 13.21
CA GLY A 152 -11.93 2.68 13.94
C GLY A 152 -12.52 1.31 13.57
N GLN A 153 -13.55 1.28 12.73
CA GLN A 153 -14.20 0.04 12.29
C GLN A 153 -13.27 -0.87 11.47
N LEU A 154 -12.43 -0.30 10.59
CA LEU A 154 -11.54 -1.12 9.74
C LEU A 154 -10.45 -1.79 10.58
N SER A 155 -9.87 -1.05 11.52
CA SER A 155 -8.82 -1.53 12.42
C SER A 155 -9.34 -2.31 13.63
N ASN A 156 -10.66 -2.36 13.82
CA ASN A 156 -11.32 -2.90 15.00
C ASN A 156 -10.76 -2.32 16.31
N ARG A 157 -10.56 -0.99 16.32
CA ARG A 157 -10.07 -0.23 17.48
C ARG A 157 -11.16 0.72 17.96
N LYS A 158 -11.35 0.81 19.28
CA LYS A 158 -12.21 1.85 19.86
C LYS A 158 -11.41 3.15 19.96
N GLN A 159 -12.09 4.29 19.79
CA GLN A 159 -11.45 5.61 19.91
C GLN A 159 -10.78 5.81 21.29
N GLU A 160 -11.38 5.27 22.35
CA GLU A 160 -10.85 5.29 23.73
C GLU A 160 -9.47 4.58 23.83
N ASP A 161 -9.30 3.46 23.12
CA ASP A 161 -8.05 2.70 23.11
C ASP A 161 -6.92 3.45 22.41
N LEU A 162 -7.26 4.30 21.42
CA LEU A 162 -6.31 5.15 20.69
C LEU A 162 -5.69 6.24 21.59
N ILE A 163 -6.49 6.80 22.49
CA ILE A 163 -6.06 7.86 23.43
C ILE A 163 -5.11 7.29 24.50
N SER A 164 -5.36 6.06 24.96
CA SER A 164 -4.57 5.42 26.02
C SER A 164 -3.12 5.10 25.63
N GLY A 165 -2.83 4.99 24.33
CA GLY A 165 -1.50 4.69 23.79
C GLY A 165 -0.63 5.92 23.50
N SER A 166 -1.22 7.11 23.36
CA SER A 166 -0.48 8.34 23.03
C SER A 166 -0.04 9.07 24.30
N ARG A 167 1.17 8.78 24.78
CA ARG A 167 1.87 9.63 25.79
C ARG A 167 2.38 10.96 25.19
N VAL A 168 1.79 11.42 24.09
CA VAL A 168 2.24 12.59 23.33
C VAL A 168 1.30 13.74 23.64
N GLU A 169 1.87 14.88 23.99
CA GLU A 169 1.15 16.12 24.22
C GLU A 169 0.31 16.45 22.96
N ILE A 170 -0.98 16.73 23.15
CA ILE A 170 -1.88 16.99 22.03
C ILE A 170 -1.40 18.29 21.37
N ALA A 171 -1.11 18.22 20.07
CA ALA A 171 -0.77 19.42 19.32
C ALA A 171 -1.90 20.44 19.48
N THR A 172 -1.55 21.68 19.83
CA THR A 172 -2.51 22.73 20.23
C THR A 172 -3.57 23.04 19.17
N TYR A 173 -3.22 22.79 17.90
CA TYR A 173 -4.09 22.97 16.74
C TYR A 173 -5.12 21.83 16.54
N LYS A 174 -5.17 20.82 17.41
CA LYS A 174 -6.18 19.76 17.38
C LYS A 174 -7.26 19.99 18.46
N ASN A 175 -8.52 19.76 18.10
CA ASN A 175 -9.64 19.73 19.05
C ASN A 175 -9.77 18.36 19.71
N ASN A 176 -9.48 17.29 18.96
CA ASN A 176 -9.38 15.91 19.45
C ASN A 176 -7.98 15.34 19.12
N PRO A 177 -7.31 14.61 20.04
CA PRO A 177 -6.00 14.01 19.79
C PRO A 177 -5.93 13.13 18.52
N ASN A 178 -7.04 12.47 18.19
CA ASN A 178 -7.16 11.57 17.04
C ASN A 178 -7.42 12.29 15.72
N ASP A 179 -7.77 13.58 15.74
CA ASP A 179 -7.92 14.38 14.52
C ASP A 179 -6.61 14.36 13.72
N PHE A 180 -6.72 14.25 12.40
CA PHE A 180 -5.55 14.15 11.53
C PHE A 180 -5.52 15.29 10.52
N VAL A 181 -4.31 15.65 10.13
CA VAL A 181 -4.05 16.75 9.20
C VAL A 181 -4.47 16.34 7.80
N LEU A 182 -5.33 17.15 7.18
CA LEU A 182 -5.64 17.11 5.75
C LEU A 182 -4.77 18.10 4.98
N TRP A 183 -4.47 19.25 5.58
CA TRP A 183 -3.59 20.30 5.05
C TRP A 183 -2.76 20.91 6.17
N LYS A 184 -1.45 21.08 5.94
CA LYS A 184 -0.55 21.78 6.87
C LYS A 184 0.14 22.96 6.18
N PRO A 185 0.39 24.07 6.91
CA PRO A 185 1.21 25.17 6.42
C PRO A 185 2.58 24.68 5.93
N SER A 186 3.10 25.37 4.94
CA SER A 186 4.43 25.12 4.41
C SER A 186 5.24 26.40 4.40
N THR A 187 6.56 26.26 4.44
CA THR A 187 7.52 27.36 4.41
C THR A 187 8.23 27.41 3.06
N SER A 188 8.97 28.48 2.76
CA SER A 188 9.68 28.65 1.48
C SER A 188 10.74 27.57 1.20
N ASP A 189 11.22 26.89 2.23
CA ASP A 189 12.21 25.82 2.17
C ASP A 189 11.58 24.42 2.03
N LEU A 190 10.25 24.33 2.04
CA LEU A 190 9.49 23.10 1.83
C LEU A 190 8.57 23.26 0.61
N PRO A 191 8.21 22.17 -0.09
CA PRO A 191 7.18 22.25 -1.12
C PRO A 191 5.86 22.75 -0.55
N GLY A 192 5.16 23.56 -1.33
CA GLY A 192 3.83 24.02 -1.00
C GLY A 192 3.07 24.50 -2.23
N TRP A 193 1.76 24.57 -2.07
CA TRP A 193 0.80 24.98 -3.06
C TRP A 193 -0.12 26.03 -2.46
N GLU A 194 -0.60 26.93 -3.31
CA GLU A 194 -1.66 27.85 -2.95
C GLU A 194 -2.96 27.09 -2.70
N SER A 195 -3.67 27.47 -1.64
CA SER A 195 -4.97 26.90 -1.29
C SER A 195 -5.88 27.95 -0.66
N PRO A 196 -7.20 27.70 -0.54
CA PRO A 196 -8.12 28.59 0.15
C PRO A 196 -7.75 28.85 1.63
N TRP A 197 -6.86 28.04 2.21
CA TRP A 197 -6.44 28.12 3.61
C TRP A 197 -5.00 28.60 3.77
N GLY A 198 -4.39 29.13 2.70
CA GLY A 198 -3.01 29.62 2.67
C GLY A 198 -2.03 28.63 2.02
N PHE A 199 -0.78 29.06 1.93
CA PHE A 199 0.30 28.28 1.32
C PHE A 199 0.63 27.08 2.20
N GLY A 200 0.52 25.87 1.64
CA GLY A 200 0.69 24.65 2.42
C GLY A 200 0.83 23.40 1.59
N ARG A 201 0.66 22.25 2.23
CA ARG A 201 0.83 20.94 1.60
C ARG A 201 -0.12 19.90 2.19
N PRO A 202 -0.49 18.89 1.41
CA PRO A 202 -1.45 17.89 1.86
C PRO A 202 -0.91 17.02 3.00
N GLY A 203 -1.84 16.48 3.79
CA GLY A 203 -1.57 15.39 4.73
C GLY A 203 -1.46 14.05 4.00
N TRP A 204 -0.69 13.12 4.59
CA TRP A 204 -0.33 11.84 3.98
C TRP A 204 -1.54 11.01 3.51
N HIS A 205 -2.62 10.96 4.29
CA HIS A 205 -3.76 10.08 3.99
C HIS A 205 -4.54 10.53 2.75
N LEU A 206 -4.57 11.83 2.47
CA LEU A 206 -5.45 12.45 1.48
C LEU A 206 -5.13 12.03 0.04
N GLU A 207 -3.85 11.74 -0.22
CA GLU A 207 -3.36 11.41 -1.55
C GLU A 207 -4.01 10.14 -2.09
N CYS A 208 -4.08 9.07 -1.29
CA CYS A 208 -4.56 7.78 -1.75
C CYS A 208 -6.06 7.77 -2.01
N SER A 209 -6.87 8.46 -1.18
CA SER A 209 -8.30 8.58 -1.43
C SER A 209 -8.64 9.38 -2.68
N THR A 210 -7.90 10.46 -2.95
CA THR A 210 -8.12 11.28 -4.16
C THR A 210 -7.62 10.60 -5.43
N MET A 211 -6.47 9.93 -5.38
CA MET A 211 -5.96 9.12 -6.49
C MET A 211 -6.89 7.94 -6.78
N ALA A 212 -7.29 7.17 -5.77
CA ALA A 212 -8.24 6.06 -5.94
C ALA A 212 -9.54 6.53 -6.60
N LYS A 213 -10.13 7.64 -6.11
CA LYS A 213 -11.33 8.23 -6.72
C LYS A 213 -11.12 8.63 -8.18
N SER A 214 -9.99 9.26 -8.49
CA SER A 214 -9.70 9.80 -9.83
C SER A 214 -9.62 8.72 -10.91
N TYR A 215 -9.11 7.54 -10.57
CA TYR A 215 -8.92 6.45 -11.55
C TYR A 215 -9.98 5.35 -11.47
N LEU A 216 -10.58 5.13 -10.30
CA LEU A 216 -11.44 3.96 -10.04
C LEU A 216 -12.88 4.33 -9.62
N GLY A 217 -13.12 5.58 -9.23
CA GLY A 217 -14.42 6.05 -8.76
C GLY A 217 -14.59 6.04 -7.23
N GLU A 218 -15.78 6.43 -6.78
CA GLU A 218 -16.07 6.66 -5.34
C GLU A 218 -16.11 5.39 -4.49
N THR A 219 -16.44 4.25 -5.12
CA THR A 219 -16.48 2.93 -4.49
C THR A 219 -15.66 1.97 -5.34
N ILE A 220 -14.68 1.30 -4.73
CA ILE A 220 -13.78 0.36 -5.39
C ILE A 220 -13.97 -1.08 -4.88
N ASP A 221 -13.56 -2.05 -5.68
CA ASP A 221 -13.66 -3.47 -5.30
C ASP A 221 -12.63 -3.82 -4.24
N ILE A 222 -11.36 -3.56 -4.52
CA ILE A 222 -10.23 -4.00 -3.68
C ILE A 222 -9.35 -2.81 -3.31
N HIS A 223 -9.07 -2.65 -2.02
CA HIS A 223 -8.04 -1.76 -1.51
C HIS A 223 -6.98 -2.57 -0.76
N GLY A 224 -5.73 -2.46 -1.17
CA GLY A 224 -4.62 -3.27 -0.67
C GLY A 224 -3.48 -2.50 -0.04
N GLY A 225 -2.78 -3.13 0.90
CA GLY A 225 -1.54 -2.59 1.49
C GLY A 225 -0.92 -3.51 2.54
N GLY A 226 0.10 -3.02 3.24
CA GLY A 226 0.67 -3.71 4.40
C GLY A 226 -0.24 -3.65 5.62
N SER A 227 -0.14 -4.61 6.53
CA SER A 227 -0.93 -4.64 7.77
C SER A 227 -0.66 -3.43 8.68
N ASP A 228 0.49 -2.78 8.52
CA ASP A 228 0.84 -1.51 9.16
C ASP A 228 0.03 -0.31 8.62
N LEU A 229 -0.52 -0.41 7.41
CA LEU A 229 -1.37 0.63 6.82
C LEU A 229 -2.83 0.56 7.28
N ILE A 230 -3.28 -0.56 7.89
CA ILE A 230 -4.64 -0.69 8.44
C ILE A 230 -4.97 0.52 9.32
N PHE A 231 -4.03 0.92 10.19
CA PHE A 231 -4.16 2.10 11.03
C PHE A 231 -2.81 2.83 11.18
N PRO A 232 -2.77 4.18 11.02
CA PRO A 232 -3.92 5.04 10.80
C PRO A 232 -4.31 5.20 9.31
N HIS A 233 -3.47 4.74 8.36
CA HIS A 233 -3.56 5.19 6.96
C HIS A 233 -4.90 4.84 6.29
N HIS A 234 -5.23 3.56 6.17
CA HIS A 234 -6.45 3.08 5.52
C HIS A 234 -7.72 3.43 6.31
N GLU A 235 -7.65 3.51 7.64
CA GLU A 235 -8.77 4.00 8.46
C GLU A 235 -9.09 5.47 8.13
N ASN A 236 -8.07 6.31 7.97
CA ASN A 236 -8.22 7.71 7.60
C ASN A 236 -8.72 7.86 6.17
N GLU A 237 -8.25 7.02 5.24
CA GLU A 237 -8.74 6.97 3.87
C GLU A 237 -10.22 6.59 3.79
N LEU A 238 -10.63 5.57 4.54
CA LEU A 238 -12.03 5.16 4.65
C LEU A 238 -12.88 6.33 5.14
N ALA A 239 -12.46 6.98 6.23
CA ALA A 239 -13.20 8.09 6.83
C ALA A 239 -13.33 9.29 5.87
N GLN A 240 -12.22 9.80 5.33
CA GLN A 240 -12.25 10.97 4.45
C GLN A 240 -12.96 10.68 3.12
N SER A 241 -12.85 9.46 2.58
CA SER A 241 -13.57 9.05 1.38
C SER A 241 -15.06 8.98 1.63
N MET A 242 -15.52 8.25 2.66
CA MET A 242 -16.94 8.13 2.95
C MET A 242 -17.59 9.49 3.26
N CYS A 243 -16.93 10.32 4.07
CA CYS A 243 -17.40 11.66 4.40
C CYS A 243 -17.48 12.57 3.16
N SER A 244 -16.45 12.58 2.30
CA SER A 244 -16.47 13.41 1.08
C SER A 244 -17.43 12.87 0.01
N HIS A 245 -17.69 11.56 -0.01
CA HIS A 245 -18.61 10.88 -0.93
C HIS A 245 -20.05 10.80 -0.40
N LEU A 246 -20.41 11.61 0.61
CA LEU A 246 -21.76 11.69 1.18
C LEU A 246 -22.30 10.34 1.67
N GLY A 247 -21.43 9.56 2.32
CA GLY A 247 -21.78 8.29 2.97
C GLY A 247 -21.73 7.05 2.06
N LYS A 248 -21.38 7.18 0.77
CA LYS A 248 -21.13 6.02 -0.08
C LYS A 248 -19.95 5.20 0.46
N ASN A 249 -20.05 3.88 0.38
CA ASN A 249 -18.95 3.00 0.77
C ASN A 249 -17.71 3.30 -0.08
N PHE A 250 -16.53 3.28 0.53
CA PHE A 250 -15.26 3.50 -0.20
C PHE A 250 -14.75 2.21 -0.87
N CYS A 251 -14.76 1.09 -0.15
CA CYS A 251 -14.15 -0.16 -0.62
C CYS A 251 -14.92 -1.39 -0.12
N ASN A 252 -15.09 -2.39 -0.98
CA ASN A 252 -15.76 -3.65 -0.62
C ASN A 252 -14.82 -4.66 0.06
N TYR A 253 -13.58 -4.79 -0.43
CA TYR A 253 -12.60 -5.77 0.07
C TYR A 253 -11.28 -5.11 0.46
N TRP A 254 -11.00 -5.08 1.76
CA TRP A 254 -9.74 -4.59 2.30
C TRP A 254 -8.74 -5.75 2.45
N VAL A 255 -7.67 -5.75 1.66
CA VAL A 255 -6.74 -6.88 1.55
C VAL A 255 -5.37 -6.47 2.08
N HIS A 256 -4.99 -6.98 3.26
CA HIS A 256 -3.73 -6.60 3.91
C HIS A 256 -2.74 -7.75 4.00
N HIS A 257 -1.49 -7.51 3.63
CA HIS A 257 -0.42 -8.48 3.80
C HIS A 257 0.31 -8.32 5.14
N GLY A 258 0.83 -9.43 5.67
CA GLY A 258 1.67 -9.42 6.86
C GLY A 258 3.02 -8.76 6.60
N LEU A 259 3.70 -8.36 7.68
CA LEU A 259 5.01 -7.70 7.60
C LEU A 259 6.15 -8.70 7.35
N VAL A 260 7.28 -8.20 6.89
CA VAL A 260 8.54 -8.95 6.90
C VAL A 260 9.32 -8.52 8.13
N ASP A 261 9.64 -9.47 8.99
CA ASP A 261 10.52 -9.29 10.14
C ASP A 261 11.87 -9.93 9.84
N PHE A 262 12.93 -9.33 10.37
CA PHE A 262 14.29 -9.84 10.25
C PHE A 262 14.83 -10.05 11.67
N LYS A 263 15.01 -11.30 12.08
CA LYS A 263 15.52 -11.62 13.42
C LYS A 263 16.99 -11.20 13.54
N LYS A 264 17.22 -9.97 14.04
CA LYS A 264 18.28 -9.64 15.01
C LYS A 264 18.16 -8.29 15.71
N THR A 265 17.30 -7.38 15.26
CA THR A 265 16.85 -6.21 16.03
C THR A 265 15.66 -5.56 15.33
N LYS A 266 14.80 -4.90 16.10
CA LYS A 266 13.64 -4.12 15.62
C LYS A 266 14.06 -3.25 14.42
N MET A 267 13.35 -3.29 13.30
CA MET A 267 13.67 -2.46 12.14
C MET A 267 13.78 -0.97 12.56
N SER A 268 14.99 -0.43 12.56
CA SER A 268 15.24 1.00 12.70
C SER A 268 16.30 1.42 11.70
N LYS A 269 16.01 2.47 10.92
CA LYS A 269 16.96 3.03 9.93
C LYS A 269 18.26 3.52 10.58
N SER A 270 18.18 3.93 11.84
CA SER A 270 19.30 4.42 12.64
C SER A 270 20.33 3.34 13.01
N GLU A 271 19.97 2.06 12.97
CA GLU A 271 20.84 0.95 13.40
C GLU A 271 21.44 0.13 12.24
N GLY A 272 21.23 0.53 10.98
CA GLY A 272 21.84 -0.14 9.81
C GLY A 272 21.27 -1.52 9.47
N ASN A 273 20.17 -1.94 10.10
CA ASN A 273 19.54 -3.25 9.90
C ASN A 273 18.40 -3.23 8.87
N ILE A 274 18.66 -2.70 7.68
CA ILE A 274 17.71 -2.72 6.56
C ILE A 274 18.23 -3.65 5.49
N LEU A 275 17.45 -4.67 5.16
CA LEU A 275 17.78 -5.57 4.05
C LEU A 275 17.21 -5.01 2.75
N LEU A 276 18.07 -4.39 1.94
CA LEU A 276 17.67 -3.81 0.66
C LEU A 276 17.46 -4.89 -0.41
N VAL A 277 16.53 -4.64 -1.33
CA VAL A 277 16.24 -5.56 -2.43
C VAL A 277 17.45 -5.73 -3.35
N ARG A 278 18.08 -4.61 -3.73
CA ARG A 278 19.32 -4.60 -4.53
C ARG A 278 20.46 -5.41 -3.94
N ASP A 279 20.61 -5.40 -2.60
CA ASP A 279 21.69 -6.11 -1.94
C ASP A 279 21.46 -7.61 -2.09
N LEU A 280 20.22 -8.06 -1.88
CA LEU A 280 19.82 -9.45 -2.13
C LEU A 280 19.99 -9.85 -3.60
N LEU A 281 19.65 -8.96 -4.54
CA LEU A 281 19.80 -9.20 -5.98
C LEU A 281 21.27 -9.37 -6.40
N SER A 282 22.22 -8.78 -5.65
CA SER A 282 23.66 -8.93 -5.95
C SER A 282 24.17 -10.36 -5.77
N HIS A 283 23.48 -11.19 -4.98
CA HIS A 283 23.90 -12.55 -4.66
C HIS A 283 22.78 -13.60 -4.77
N SER A 284 21.58 -13.23 -5.22
CA SER A 284 20.43 -14.12 -5.40
C SER A 284 19.59 -13.71 -6.60
N SER A 285 19.00 -14.69 -7.30
CA SER A 285 18.07 -14.39 -8.39
C SER A 285 16.78 -13.76 -7.86
N GLY A 286 16.18 -12.85 -8.64
CA GLY A 286 14.90 -12.24 -8.28
C GLY A 286 13.76 -13.25 -8.12
N GLU A 287 13.77 -14.33 -8.90
CA GLU A 287 12.80 -15.43 -8.75
C GLU A 287 12.93 -16.16 -7.41
N THR A 288 14.16 -16.36 -6.93
CA THR A 288 14.40 -16.96 -5.61
C THR A 288 13.86 -16.05 -4.50
N ILE A 289 14.12 -14.75 -4.57
CA ILE A 289 13.60 -13.75 -3.61
C ILE A 289 12.07 -13.72 -3.67
N ARG A 290 11.49 -13.71 -4.87
CA ARG A 290 10.05 -13.75 -5.09
C ARG A 290 9.42 -14.99 -4.46
N LEU A 291 10.00 -16.17 -4.69
CA LEU A 291 9.49 -17.42 -4.12
C LEU A 291 9.59 -17.43 -2.59
N ALA A 292 10.65 -16.85 -2.02
CA ALA A 292 10.78 -16.69 -0.57
C ALA A 292 9.69 -15.78 0.01
N LEU A 293 9.32 -14.69 -0.68
CA LEU A 293 8.22 -13.81 -0.28
C LEU A 293 6.84 -14.49 -0.37
N LEU A 294 6.69 -15.48 -1.26
CA LEU A 294 5.45 -16.24 -1.47
C LEU A 294 5.38 -17.56 -0.66
N SER A 295 6.45 -17.93 0.04
CA SER A 295 6.55 -19.22 0.75
C SER A 295 5.63 -19.34 1.96
N THR A 296 5.11 -18.21 2.42
CA THR A 296 4.25 -18.07 3.58
C THR A 296 2.96 -17.41 3.15
N GLN A 297 1.85 -17.78 3.78
CA GLN A 297 0.56 -17.16 3.49
C GLN A 297 0.69 -15.62 3.61
N TYR A 298 0.24 -14.90 2.59
CA TYR A 298 0.41 -13.45 2.43
C TYR A 298 0.04 -12.60 3.65
N ARG A 299 -0.94 -13.01 4.47
CA ARG A 299 -1.39 -12.32 5.70
C ARG A 299 -0.52 -12.56 6.93
N GLN A 300 0.32 -13.60 6.90
CA GLN A 300 1.15 -13.98 8.04
C GLN A 300 2.47 -13.22 8.05
N LEU A 301 3.07 -13.03 9.23
CA LEU A 301 4.42 -12.48 9.34
C LEU A 301 5.43 -13.42 8.66
N ILE A 302 6.35 -12.87 7.85
CA ILE A 302 7.50 -13.62 7.33
C ILE A 302 8.70 -13.30 8.20
N ASN A 303 9.32 -14.32 8.78
CA ASN A 303 10.64 -14.20 9.38
C ASN A 303 11.67 -14.43 8.29
N TRP A 304 12.29 -13.36 7.81
CA TRP A 304 13.30 -13.44 6.77
C TRP A 304 14.63 -13.97 7.33
N SER A 305 15.27 -14.87 6.58
CA SER A 305 16.59 -15.43 6.90
C SER A 305 17.29 -15.91 5.63
N ASP A 306 18.61 -16.10 5.71
CA ASP A 306 19.40 -16.70 4.62
C ASP A 306 19.00 -18.16 4.36
N ASP A 307 18.57 -18.87 5.40
CA ASP A 307 18.03 -20.23 5.29
C ASP A 307 16.76 -20.24 4.42
N LEU A 308 15.83 -19.28 4.63
CA LEU A 308 14.61 -19.16 3.83
C LEU A 308 14.95 -18.96 2.34
N LEU A 309 15.96 -18.12 2.06
CA LEU A 309 16.40 -17.85 0.70
C LEU A 309 17.05 -19.09 0.05
N THR A 310 17.88 -19.79 0.82
CA THR A 310 18.53 -21.05 0.41
C THR A 310 17.50 -22.16 0.12
N GLU A 311 16.49 -22.31 0.97
CA GLU A 311 15.40 -23.26 0.78
C GLU A 311 14.55 -22.93 -0.44
N SER A 312 14.25 -21.65 -0.64
CA SER A 312 13.50 -21.16 -1.81
C SER A 312 14.29 -21.44 -3.09
N LYS A 313 15.60 -21.24 -3.08
CA LYS A 313 16.45 -21.61 -4.22
C LYS A 313 16.39 -23.11 -4.52
N LYS A 314 16.53 -23.97 -3.51
CA LYS A 314 16.45 -25.43 -3.69
C LYS A 314 15.11 -25.87 -4.28
N LYS A 315 14.00 -25.25 -3.84
CA LYS A 315 12.66 -25.48 -4.40
C LYS A 315 12.60 -25.07 -5.87
N LEU A 316 13.08 -23.88 -6.20
CA LEU A 316 13.12 -23.36 -7.56
C LEU A 316 13.99 -24.23 -8.49
N ASP A 317 15.18 -24.63 -8.05
CA ASP A 317 16.08 -25.53 -8.79
C ASP A 317 15.43 -26.91 -9.05
N ARG A 318 14.54 -27.37 -8.16
CA ARG A 318 13.77 -28.60 -8.39
C ARG A 318 12.70 -28.39 -9.48
N LEU A 319 12.01 -27.25 -9.49
CA LEU A 319 11.03 -26.92 -10.52
C LEU A 319 11.70 -26.81 -11.89
N TYR A 320 12.84 -26.11 -11.98
CA TYR A 320 13.61 -26.02 -13.23
C TYR A 320 14.13 -27.37 -13.73
N ARG A 321 14.58 -28.26 -12.85
CA ARG A 321 14.97 -29.63 -13.26
C ARG A 321 13.79 -30.43 -13.81
N ALA A 322 12.60 -30.26 -13.25
CA ALA A 322 11.40 -30.89 -13.78
C ALA A 322 11.04 -30.32 -15.16
N LEU A 323 11.14 -29.00 -15.35
CA LEU A 323 10.94 -28.36 -16.65
C LEU A 323 11.95 -28.83 -17.70
N GLN A 324 13.24 -28.95 -17.34
CA GLN A 324 14.28 -29.48 -18.24
C GLN A 324 14.05 -30.93 -18.67
N SER A 325 13.28 -31.70 -17.89
CA SER A 325 12.90 -33.07 -18.24
C SER A 325 11.62 -33.15 -19.08
N CYS A 326 10.92 -32.02 -19.30
CA CYS A 326 9.74 -31.97 -20.16
C CYS A 326 10.16 -31.82 -21.64
N PRO A 327 9.48 -32.51 -22.58
CA PRO A 327 9.68 -32.27 -24.01
C PRO A 327 9.39 -30.81 -24.40
N ASP A 328 10.16 -30.24 -25.33
CA ASP A 328 10.07 -28.82 -25.74
C ASP A 328 8.66 -28.38 -26.22
N ASN A 329 7.87 -29.32 -26.71
CA ASN A 329 6.50 -29.11 -27.18
C ASN A 329 5.44 -28.97 -26.07
N ASP A 330 5.80 -29.15 -24.79
CA ASP A 330 4.90 -29.06 -23.63
C ASP A 330 5.22 -27.90 -22.67
N LEU A 331 6.05 -26.93 -23.09
CA LEU A 331 6.46 -25.80 -22.24
C LEU A 331 5.39 -24.70 -22.08
N GLU A 332 4.39 -24.67 -22.96
CA GLU A 332 3.23 -23.78 -22.82
C GLU A 332 2.09 -24.49 -22.10
N GLY A 333 1.70 -23.96 -20.93
CA GLY A 333 0.67 -24.59 -20.10
C GLY A 333 -0.11 -23.59 -19.25
N LYS A 334 -1.34 -23.98 -18.88
CA LYS A 334 -2.12 -23.27 -17.88
C LYS A 334 -1.83 -23.86 -16.49
N PRO A 335 -1.90 -23.06 -15.41
CA PRO A 335 -1.81 -23.60 -14.06
C PRO A 335 -2.83 -24.71 -13.84
N SER A 336 -2.42 -25.78 -13.15
CA SER A 336 -3.32 -26.89 -12.86
C SER A 336 -4.52 -26.44 -12.01
N GLU A 337 -5.63 -27.16 -12.10
CA GLU A 337 -6.82 -26.86 -11.28
C GLU A 337 -6.51 -26.86 -9.77
N LYS A 338 -5.57 -27.71 -9.32
CA LYS A 338 -5.12 -27.75 -7.91
C LYS A 338 -4.45 -26.45 -7.48
N VAL A 339 -3.56 -25.92 -8.31
CA VAL A 339 -2.87 -24.63 -8.08
C VAL A 339 -3.90 -23.51 -8.07
N LEU A 340 -4.79 -23.46 -9.06
CA LEU A 340 -5.84 -22.43 -9.14
C LEU A 340 -6.80 -22.50 -7.94
N LYS A 341 -7.18 -23.70 -7.49
CA LYS A 341 -8.04 -23.86 -6.31
C LYS A 341 -7.37 -23.35 -5.03
N ALA A 342 -6.06 -23.58 -4.88
CA ALA A 342 -5.30 -23.03 -3.76
C ALA A 342 -5.21 -21.50 -3.82
N LEU A 343 -4.93 -20.94 -4.99
CA LEU A 343 -4.88 -19.49 -5.18
C LEU A 343 -6.26 -18.81 -5.02
N CYS A 344 -7.33 -19.45 -5.46
CA CYS A 344 -8.71 -18.97 -5.25
C CYS A 344 -9.14 -19.02 -3.78
N ASP A 345 -8.50 -19.83 -2.92
CA ASP A 345 -8.74 -19.80 -1.48
C ASP A 345 -7.81 -18.79 -0.79
N ASP A 346 -8.08 -17.49 -0.97
CA ASP A 346 -7.37 -16.41 -0.30
C ASP A 346 -5.86 -16.39 -0.60
N LEU A 347 -5.47 -16.57 -1.87
CA LEU A 347 -4.08 -16.58 -2.31
C LEU A 347 -3.19 -17.51 -1.48
N ASN A 348 -3.61 -18.77 -1.30
CA ASN A 348 -2.87 -19.76 -0.51
C ASN A 348 -1.62 -20.27 -1.27
N THR A 349 -0.64 -19.39 -1.44
CA THR A 349 0.62 -19.66 -2.17
C THR A 349 1.50 -20.74 -1.56
N PRO A 350 1.48 -21.06 -0.25
CA PRO A 350 2.21 -22.22 0.26
C PRO A 350 1.59 -23.56 -0.15
N MET A 351 0.28 -23.59 -0.39
CA MET A 351 -0.44 -24.80 -0.82
C MET A 351 -0.43 -24.97 -2.35
N ALA A 352 -0.43 -23.86 -3.08
CA ALA A 352 -0.24 -23.80 -4.53
C ALA A 352 1.17 -24.27 -4.92
#